data_AF-A0A414UR15-F1
#
_entry.id   AF-A0A414UR15-F1
#
_cell.length_a   1.000
_cell.length_b   1.000
_cell.length_c   1.000
_cell.angle_alpha   90.00
_cell.angle_beta   90.00
_cell.angle_gamma   90.00
#
_symmetry.space_group_name_H-M   'P 1'
#
loop_
_entity.id
_entity.type
_entity.pdbx_description
1 polymer ?
#
loop_
_entity_poly.entity_id
_entity_poly.type
_entity_poly.pdbx_seq_one_letter_code
_entity_poly.pdbx_strand_id
1 'polypeptide(L)'
;MKRVFQVSEITTLCNELKTLLNGCKTHISNMKTYAEQADEALAEVPGEVRHYGAVYSVSELRSALKTEKIEDALTKLENCRVRACELIPAADTDYAAQTRELMGVTKNLQTLLEEMEQFLIHTPLTTDYSAFKKAFEEVQARWNKVTENAEKVVEKLMANIKGAETICHAFSKDPVNLSTGNFIYDRTDLEVGGREPFVFRRFYNAINGREGVLGKDWNHNYEVHLEFTDGEAVLLR
;
A
#
# COMPACT_ATOMS: atom_id res chain seq x y z
N MET A 1 -14.85 -1.90 15.44
CA MET A 1 -13.62 -2.56 14.93
C MET A 1 -12.46 -2.07 15.78
N LYS A 2 -11.81 -2.92 16.59
CA LYS A 2 -10.56 -2.56 17.26
C LYS A 2 -9.53 -2.38 16.14
N ARG A 3 -8.97 -1.18 15.97
CA ARG A 3 -7.97 -0.94 14.92
C ARG A 3 -6.77 -1.84 15.18
N VAL A 4 -6.29 -2.54 14.15
CA VAL A 4 -5.13 -3.45 14.24
C VAL A 4 -3.85 -2.67 14.60
N PHE A 5 -3.77 -1.39 14.21
CA PHE A 5 -2.66 -0.49 14.55
C PHE A 5 -3.08 0.55 15.61
N GLN A 6 -2.43 0.51 16.78
CA GLN A 6 -2.54 1.54 17.82
C GLN A 6 -1.69 2.77 17.43
N VAL A 7 -2.20 3.55 16.47
CA VAL A 7 -1.50 4.71 15.88
C VAL A 7 -0.94 5.66 16.95
N SER A 8 -1.70 5.93 18.01
CA SER A 8 -1.26 6.80 19.12
C SER A 8 -0.04 6.23 19.84
N GLU A 9 -0.05 4.94 20.18
CA GLU A 9 1.04 4.29 20.93
C GLU A 9 2.30 4.17 20.07
N ILE A 10 2.15 3.80 18.79
CA ILE A 10 3.26 3.73 17.84
C ILE A 10 3.89 5.12 17.66
N THR A 11 3.07 6.16 17.53
CA THR A 11 3.55 7.54 17.39
C THR A 11 4.31 7.99 18.62
N THR A 12 3.78 7.75 19.82
CA THR A 12 4.47 8.07 21.08
C THR A 12 5.81 7.36 21.16
N LEU A 13 5.85 6.05 20.94
CA LEU A 13 7.07 5.25 20.99
C LEU A 13 8.13 5.74 19.97
N CYS A 14 7.70 6.06 18.74
CA CYS A 14 8.61 6.58 17.72
C CYS A 14 9.19 7.94 18.12
N ASN A 15 8.38 8.82 18.72
CA ASN A 15 8.82 10.13 19.18
C ASN A 15 9.81 10.03 20.36
N GLU A 16 9.56 9.12 21.30
CA GLU A 16 10.46 8.85 22.42
C GLU A 16 11.81 8.32 21.93
N LEU A 17 11.81 7.32 21.05
CA LEU A 17 13.03 6.78 20.45
C LEU A 17 13.80 7.84 19.64
N LYS A 18 13.10 8.66 18.87
CA LYS A 18 13.70 9.78 18.12
C LYS A 18 14.37 10.78 19.06
N THR A 19 13.73 11.10 20.18
CA THR A 19 14.29 11.99 21.21
C THR A 19 15.56 11.40 21.82
N LEU A 20 15.53 10.11 22.18
CA LEU A 20 16.69 9.41 22.74
C LEU A 20 17.86 9.38 21.75
N LEU A 21 17.62 9.01 20.49
CA LEU A 21 18.65 8.95 19.45
C LEU A 21 19.27 10.33 19.16
N ASN A 22 18.45 11.38 19.15
CA ASN A 22 18.95 12.75 19.03
C ASN A 22 19.78 13.16 20.26
N GLY A 23 19.38 12.74 21.46
CA GLY A 23 20.19 12.90 22.68
C GLY A 23 21.57 12.24 22.53
N CYS A 24 21.63 10.99 22.09
CA CYS A 24 22.88 10.30 21.81
C CYS A 24 23.74 11.04 20.77
N LYS A 25 23.12 11.55 19.70
CA LYS A 25 23.81 12.35 18.67
C LYS A 25 24.44 13.61 19.28
N THR A 26 23.70 14.33 20.13
CA THR A 26 24.21 15.50 20.86
C THR A 26 25.40 15.13 21.76
N HIS A 27 25.31 14.03 22.50
CA HIS A 27 26.43 13.55 23.32
C HIS A 27 27.67 13.24 22.49
N ILE A 28 27.52 12.58 21.34
CA ILE A 28 28.64 12.29 20.42
C ILE A 28 29.26 13.58 19.89
N SER A 29 28.44 14.57 19.50
CA SER A 29 28.94 15.88 19.07
C SER A 29 29.72 16.58 20.17
N ASN A 30 29.21 16.58 21.41
CA ASN A 30 29.92 17.17 22.55
C ASN A 30 31.25 16.44 22.80
N MET A 31 31.26 15.10 22.72
CA MET A 31 32.49 14.31 22.87
C MET A 31 33.51 14.61 21.77
N LYS A 32 33.08 14.88 20.53
CA LYS A 32 33.97 15.33 19.46
C LYS A 32 34.59 16.69 19.78
N THR A 33 33.79 17.64 20.24
CA THR A 33 34.29 18.96 20.65
C THR A 33 35.31 18.84 21.77
N TYR A 34 35.08 17.98 22.77
CA TYR A 34 36.08 17.74 23.82
C TYR A 34 37.36 17.09 23.29
N ALA A 35 37.26 16.16 22.33
CA ALA A 35 38.42 15.58 21.68
C ALA A 35 39.19 16.63 20.87
N GLU A 36 38.51 17.53 20.16
CA GLU A 36 39.13 18.64 19.43
C GLU A 36 39.87 19.60 20.36
N GLN A 37 39.25 19.99 21.47
CA GLN A 37 39.88 20.83 22.50
C GLN A 37 41.12 20.16 23.11
N ALA A 38 41.07 18.84 23.32
CA ALA A 38 42.22 18.08 23.82
C ALA A 38 43.36 18.02 22.79
N ASP A 39 43.03 17.83 21.50
CA ASP A 39 44.00 17.87 20.40
C ASP A 39 44.69 19.26 20.33
N GLU A 40 43.91 20.34 20.44
CA GLU A 40 44.42 21.72 20.44
C GLU A 40 45.36 21.97 21.63
N ALA A 41 44.95 21.61 22.84
CA ALA A 41 45.78 21.77 24.03
C ALA A 41 47.08 20.94 23.95
N LEU A 42 47.02 19.71 23.41
CA LEU A 42 48.20 18.89 23.18
C LEU A 42 49.13 19.49 22.11
N ALA A 43 48.59 20.22 21.14
CA ALA A 43 49.38 20.90 20.11
C ALA A 43 50.17 22.11 20.65
N GLU A 44 49.77 22.69 21.79
CA GLU A 44 50.51 23.76 22.47
C GLU A 44 51.71 23.25 23.29
N VAL A 45 51.73 21.96 23.67
CA VAL A 45 52.81 21.37 24.48
C VAL A 45 54.09 21.23 23.65
N PRO A 46 55.26 21.73 24.11
CA PRO A 46 56.53 21.59 23.37
C PRO A 46 56.86 20.13 23.02
N GLY A 47 57.40 19.92 21.82
CA GLY A 47 57.59 18.58 21.24
C GLY A 47 58.50 17.66 22.06
N GLU A 48 59.42 18.24 22.84
CA GLU A 48 60.38 17.53 23.68
C GLU A 48 59.74 16.85 24.89
N VAL A 49 58.59 17.37 25.35
CA VAL A 49 57.84 16.85 26.52
C VAL A 49 56.45 16.35 26.15
N ARG A 50 56.08 16.39 24.86
CA ARG A 50 54.76 15.97 24.38
C ARG A 50 54.61 14.45 24.44
N HIS A 51 53.53 13.99 25.07
CA HIS A 51 53.22 12.56 25.13
C HIS A 51 52.45 12.10 23.88
N TYR A 52 53.17 11.61 22.87
CA TYR A 52 52.57 11.20 21.59
C TYR A 52 51.47 10.13 21.68
N GLY A 53 51.49 9.28 22.70
CA GLY A 53 50.40 8.32 22.94
C GLY A 53 49.06 8.98 23.27
N ALA A 54 49.09 10.17 23.89
CA ALA A 54 47.87 10.93 24.19
C ALA A 54 47.28 11.53 22.91
N VAL A 55 48.13 12.11 22.05
CA VAL A 55 47.74 12.63 20.72
C VAL A 55 47.10 11.53 19.88
N TYR A 56 47.72 10.35 19.85
CA TYR A 56 47.17 9.21 19.13
C TYR A 56 45.79 8.79 19.68
N SER A 57 45.65 8.71 21.02
CA SER A 57 44.41 8.27 21.66
C SER A 57 43.24 9.24 21.42
N VAL A 58 43.49 10.55 21.41
CA VAL A 58 42.49 11.57 21.09
C VAL A 58 42.05 11.48 19.63
N SER A 59 43.00 11.28 18.72
CA SER A 59 42.73 11.09 17.29
C SER A 59 41.85 9.85 17.03
N GLU A 60 42.18 8.72 17.66
CA GLU A 60 41.41 7.49 17.58
C GLU A 60 39.99 7.66 18.12
N LEU A 61 39.83 8.31 19.29
CA LEU A 61 38.51 8.62 19.84
C LEU A 61 37.68 9.45 18.87
N ARG A 62 38.25 10.52 18.30
CA ARG A 62 37.56 11.38 17.33
C ARG A 62 37.11 10.60 16.10
N SER A 63 37.95 9.70 15.59
CA SER A 63 37.66 8.83 14.45
C SER A 63 36.54 7.83 14.76
N ALA A 64 36.50 7.30 15.98
CA ALA A 64 35.50 6.33 16.43
C ALA A 64 34.10 6.93 16.66
N LEU A 65 34.03 8.21 17.02
CA LEU A 65 32.78 8.94 17.24
C LEU A 65 32.06 9.22 15.90
N LYS A 66 31.21 8.28 15.44
CA LYS A 66 30.44 8.42 14.18
C LYS A 66 28.95 8.50 14.45
N THR A 67 28.25 9.35 13.70
CA THR A 67 26.79 9.55 13.81
C THR A 67 25.99 8.87 12.70
N GLU A 68 26.65 8.39 11.64
CA GLU A 68 26.03 7.81 10.44
C GLU A 68 24.98 6.73 10.77
N LYS A 69 25.33 5.76 11.66
CA LYS A 69 24.40 4.69 12.05
C LYS A 69 23.18 5.20 12.83
N ILE A 70 23.33 6.28 13.59
CA ILE A 70 22.22 6.92 14.32
C ILE A 70 21.32 7.64 13.33
N GLU A 71 21.88 8.32 12.33
CA GLU A 71 21.14 8.99 11.26
C GLU A 71 20.37 7.97 10.41
N ASP A 72 20.99 6.86 10.05
CA ASP A 72 20.32 5.73 9.37
C ASP A 72 19.16 5.18 10.20
N ALA A 73 19.35 5.02 11.51
CA ALA A 73 18.32 4.54 12.41
C ALA A 73 17.16 5.55 12.53
N LEU A 74 17.44 6.85 12.62
CA LEU A 74 16.45 7.92 12.64
C LEU A 74 15.61 7.94 11.35
N THR A 75 16.25 7.83 10.19
CA THR A 75 15.56 7.76 8.89
C THR A 75 14.67 6.51 8.81
N LYS A 76 15.17 5.34 9.21
CA LYS A 76 14.38 4.10 9.25
C LYS A 76 13.20 4.20 10.21
N LEU A 77 13.38 4.82 11.37
CA LEU A 77 12.34 5.04 12.37
C LEU A 77 11.23 5.95 11.83
N GLU A 78 11.60 7.06 11.18
CA GLU A 78 10.62 7.98 10.57
C GLU A 78 9.84 7.30 9.45
N ASN A 79 10.52 6.57 8.57
CA ASN A 79 9.87 5.80 7.51
C ASN A 79 8.89 4.75 8.09
N CYS A 80 9.27 4.08 9.19
CA CYS A 80 8.39 3.15 9.89
C CYS A 80 7.15 3.86 10.45
N ARG A 81 7.34 5.01 11.11
CA ARG A 81 6.25 5.83 11.66
C ARG A 81 5.26 6.25 10.58
N VAL A 82 5.74 6.84 9.48
CA VAL A 82 4.90 7.28 8.36
C VAL A 82 4.09 6.11 7.80
N ARG A 83 4.73 4.96 7.56
CA ARG A 83 4.06 3.77 7.04
C ARG A 83 2.96 3.25 7.97
N ALA A 84 3.28 3.07 9.25
CA ALA A 84 2.37 2.46 10.23
C ALA A 84 1.25 3.41 10.69
N CYS A 85 1.51 4.72 10.72
CA CYS A 85 0.57 5.69 11.26
C CYS A 85 -0.22 6.46 10.21
N GLU A 86 0.26 6.54 8.96
CA GLU A 86 -0.36 7.36 7.92
C GLU A 86 -0.80 6.49 6.73
N LEU A 87 0.14 5.79 6.09
CA LEU A 87 -0.12 5.12 4.81
C LEU A 87 -0.99 3.87 4.95
N ILE A 88 -0.68 2.96 5.88
CA ILE A 88 -1.48 1.75 6.11
C ILE A 88 -2.89 2.10 6.62
N PRO A 89 -3.07 2.98 7.62
CA PRO A 89 -4.40 3.37 8.07
C PRO A 89 -5.24 4.11 7.01
N ALA A 90 -4.62 4.91 6.14
CA ALA A 90 -5.32 5.57 5.04
C ALA A 90 -5.91 4.54 4.07
N ALA A 91 -5.09 3.60 3.61
CA ALA A 91 -5.55 2.56 2.69
C ALA A 91 -6.58 1.59 3.32
N ASP A 92 -6.44 1.25 4.61
CA ASP A 92 -7.48 0.51 5.35
C ASP A 92 -8.80 1.30 5.43
N THR A 93 -8.72 2.61 5.63
CA THR A 93 -9.90 3.49 5.65
C THR A 93 -10.60 3.53 4.28
N ASP A 94 -9.83 3.62 3.20
CA ASP A 94 -10.33 3.63 1.83
C ASP A 94 -10.99 2.29 1.47
N TYR A 95 -10.35 1.17 1.80
CA TYR A 95 -10.93 -0.18 1.62
C TYR A 95 -12.24 -0.34 2.40
N ALA A 96 -12.29 0.14 3.65
CA ALA A 96 -13.51 0.13 4.45
C ALA A 96 -14.60 1.04 3.84
N ALA A 97 -14.23 2.16 3.23
CA ALA A 97 -15.18 3.05 2.53
C ALA A 97 -15.77 2.37 1.29
N GLN A 98 -14.94 1.73 0.46
CA GLN A 98 -15.39 0.96 -0.71
C GLN A 98 -16.31 -0.19 -0.31
N THR A 99 -16.01 -0.88 0.79
CA THR A 99 -16.88 -1.95 1.33
C THR A 99 -18.23 -1.42 1.81
N ARG A 100 -18.27 -0.23 2.44
CA ARG A 100 -19.53 0.42 2.84
C ARG A 100 -20.34 0.89 1.63
N GLU A 101 -19.68 1.39 0.59
CA GLU A 101 -20.31 1.76 -0.67
C GLU A 101 -21.01 0.55 -1.30
N LEU A 102 -20.33 -0.60 -1.36
CA LEU A 102 -20.92 -1.86 -1.82
C LEU A 102 -22.16 -2.25 -0.99
N MET A 103 -22.08 -2.20 0.34
CA MET A 103 -23.26 -2.46 1.19
C MET A 103 -24.44 -1.53 0.87
N GLY A 104 -24.17 -0.25 0.60
CA GLY A 104 -25.19 0.73 0.22
C GLY A 104 -25.86 0.38 -1.11
N VAL A 105 -25.07 0.01 -2.11
CA VAL A 105 -25.58 -0.47 -3.41
C VAL A 105 -26.43 -1.73 -3.24
N THR A 106 -25.95 -2.72 -2.48
CA THR A 106 -26.69 -3.96 -2.22
C THR A 106 -28.03 -3.67 -1.55
N LYS A 107 -28.08 -2.71 -0.61
CA LYS A 107 -29.34 -2.28 0.01
C LYS A 107 -30.29 -1.63 -1.00
N ASN A 108 -29.77 -0.79 -1.91
CA ASN A 108 -30.59 -0.18 -2.97
C ASN A 108 -31.17 -1.24 -3.92
N LEU A 109 -30.38 -2.26 -4.29
CA LEU A 109 -30.86 -3.39 -5.08
C LEU A 109 -31.96 -4.15 -4.35
N GLN A 110 -31.78 -4.43 -3.06
CA GLN A 110 -32.79 -5.09 -2.25
C GLN A 110 -34.10 -4.28 -2.22
N THR A 111 -34.03 -2.97 -1.92
CA THR A 111 -35.21 -2.10 -1.90
C THR A 111 -35.92 -2.08 -3.25
N LEU A 112 -35.17 -2.05 -4.36
CA LEU A 112 -35.78 -2.07 -5.68
C LEU A 112 -36.49 -3.41 -5.99
N LEU A 113 -35.91 -4.54 -5.56
CA LEU A 113 -36.56 -5.86 -5.70
C LEU A 113 -37.85 -5.93 -4.87
N GLU A 114 -37.83 -5.41 -3.64
CA GLU A 114 -39.02 -5.32 -2.79
C GLU A 114 -40.10 -4.43 -3.44
N GLU A 115 -39.73 -3.27 -4.00
CA GLU A 115 -40.65 -2.39 -4.73
C GLU A 115 -41.26 -3.08 -5.97
N MET A 116 -40.44 -3.85 -6.71
CA MET A 116 -40.91 -4.63 -7.87
C MET A 116 -41.92 -5.70 -7.46
N GLU A 117 -41.63 -6.42 -6.37
CA GLU A 117 -42.54 -7.41 -5.82
C GLU A 117 -43.87 -6.78 -5.39
N GLN A 118 -43.82 -5.67 -4.63
CA GLN A 118 -45.02 -4.94 -4.21
C GLN A 118 -45.82 -4.41 -5.40
N PHE A 119 -45.15 -3.89 -6.43
CA PHE A 119 -45.80 -3.46 -7.67
C PHE A 119 -46.56 -4.61 -8.34
N LEU A 120 -45.94 -5.78 -8.46
CA LEU A 120 -46.58 -6.95 -9.08
C LEU A 120 -47.75 -7.51 -8.25
N ILE A 121 -47.64 -7.50 -6.92
CA ILE A 121 -48.71 -7.97 -6.01
C ILE A 121 -49.93 -7.04 -6.05
N HIS A 122 -49.69 -5.73 -6.03
CA HIS A 122 -50.75 -4.74 -5.83
C HIS A 122 -51.32 -4.15 -7.12
N THR A 123 -50.73 -4.42 -8.28
CA THR A 123 -51.29 -3.99 -9.56
C THR A 123 -52.51 -4.85 -9.91
N PRO A 124 -53.73 -4.27 -9.96
CA PRO A 124 -54.91 -5.03 -10.36
C PRO A 124 -54.79 -5.48 -11.81
N LEU A 125 -55.26 -6.71 -12.12
CA LEU A 125 -55.31 -7.23 -13.50
C LEU A 125 -56.20 -6.39 -14.43
N THR A 126 -57.05 -5.52 -13.87
CA THR A 126 -57.91 -4.58 -14.61
C THR A 126 -57.23 -3.26 -14.94
N THR A 127 -55.95 -3.07 -14.56
CA THR A 127 -55.19 -1.86 -14.89
C THR A 127 -55.05 -1.72 -16.40
N ASP A 128 -55.27 -0.50 -16.90
CA ASP A 128 -55.05 -0.21 -18.31
C ASP A 128 -53.58 -0.52 -18.69
N TYR A 129 -53.40 -1.21 -19.82
CA TYR A 129 -52.09 -1.68 -20.25
C TYR A 129 -51.10 -0.54 -20.45
N SER A 130 -51.54 0.64 -20.93
CA SER A 130 -50.65 1.77 -21.13
C SER A 130 -50.13 2.35 -19.80
N ALA A 131 -50.98 2.37 -18.77
CA ALA A 131 -50.60 2.78 -17.43
C ALA A 131 -49.64 1.79 -16.77
N PHE A 132 -49.91 0.48 -16.91
CA PHE A 132 -49.02 -0.57 -16.44
C PHE A 132 -47.65 -0.50 -17.12
N LYS A 133 -47.63 -0.41 -18.45
CA LYS A 133 -46.41 -0.34 -19.26
C LYS A 133 -45.54 0.84 -18.83
N LYS A 134 -46.13 2.01 -18.63
CA LYS A 134 -45.40 3.20 -18.17
C LYS A 134 -44.76 2.99 -16.79
N ALA A 135 -45.51 2.45 -15.83
CA ALA A 135 -44.97 2.16 -14.50
C ALA A 135 -43.85 1.11 -14.53
N PHE A 136 -43.99 0.09 -15.38
CA PHE A 136 -42.95 -0.92 -15.59
C PHE A 136 -41.68 -0.33 -16.22
N GLU A 137 -41.82 0.55 -17.22
CA GLU A 137 -40.68 1.24 -17.85
C GLU A 137 -39.92 2.12 -16.84
N GLU A 138 -40.62 2.78 -15.90
CA GLU A 138 -39.99 3.56 -14.83
C GLU A 138 -39.18 2.66 -13.87
N VAL A 139 -39.74 1.51 -13.47
CA VAL A 139 -39.05 0.50 -12.66
C VAL A 139 -37.83 -0.05 -13.39
N GLN A 140 -37.96 -0.39 -14.66
CA GLN A 140 -36.87 -0.90 -15.49
C GLN A 140 -35.74 0.13 -15.64
N ALA A 141 -36.07 1.41 -15.82
CA ALA A 141 -35.08 2.48 -15.88
C ALA A 141 -34.31 2.62 -14.55
N ARG A 142 -35.01 2.52 -13.41
CA ARG A 142 -34.36 2.52 -12.09
C ARG A 142 -33.46 1.30 -11.90
N TRP A 143 -33.92 0.11 -12.31
CA TRP A 143 -33.13 -1.12 -12.28
C TRP A 143 -31.80 -0.95 -13.00
N ASN A 144 -31.85 -0.58 -14.28
CA ASN A 144 -30.67 -0.41 -15.11
C ASN A 144 -29.65 0.55 -14.46
N LYS A 145 -30.13 1.66 -13.89
CA LYS A 145 -29.28 2.64 -13.20
C LYS A 145 -28.61 2.07 -11.94
N VAL A 146 -29.35 1.31 -11.12
CA VAL A 146 -28.78 0.73 -9.89
C VAL A 146 -27.80 -0.38 -10.24
N THR A 147 -28.08 -1.23 -11.22
CA THR A 147 -27.15 -2.29 -11.66
C THR A 147 -25.88 -1.72 -12.28
N GLU A 148 -25.97 -0.69 -13.13
CA GLU A 148 -24.77 -0.05 -13.70
C GLU A 148 -23.88 0.56 -12.59
N ASN A 149 -24.49 1.20 -11.59
CA ASN A 149 -23.76 1.70 -10.45
C ASN A 149 -23.14 0.56 -9.61
N ALA A 150 -23.85 -0.56 -9.47
CA ALA A 150 -23.36 -1.73 -8.75
C ALA A 150 -22.13 -2.35 -9.41
N GLU A 151 -22.16 -2.52 -10.73
CA GLU A 151 -21.04 -3.02 -11.51
C GLU A 151 -19.79 -2.16 -11.30
N LYS A 152 -19.91 -0.83 -11.42
CA LYS A 152 -18.77 0.10 -11.21
C LYS A 152 -18.18 0.00 -9.81
N VAL A 153 -19.02 -0.09 -8.77
CA VAL A 153 -18.56 -0.20 -7.38
C VAL A 153 -17.87 -1.54 -7.15
N VAL A 154 -18.41 -2.64 -7.70
CA VAL A 154 -17.80 -3.96 -7.61
C VAL A 154 -16.48 -4.00 -8.36
N GLU A 155 -16.40 -3.48 -9.58
CA GLU A 155 -15.15 -3.42 -10.37
C GLU A 155 -14.06 -2.65 -9.64
N LYS A 156 -14.40 -1.48 -9.08
CA LYS A 156 -13.46 -0.66 -8.30
C LYS A 156 -12.95 -1.41 -7.07
N LEU A 157 -13.84 -2.05 -6.31
CA LEU A 157 -13.45 -2.84 -5.14
C LEU A 157 -12.58 -4.04 -5.54
N MET A 158 -12.94 -4.74 -6.62
CA MET A 158 -12.17 -5.87 -7.13
C MET A 158 -10.77 -5.45 -7.59
N ALA A 159 -10.65 -4.31 -8.25
CA ALA A 159 -9.34 -3.75 -8.62
C ALA A 159 -8.49 -3.48 -7.38
N ASN A 160 -9.06 -2.90 -6.32
CA ASN A 160 -8.35 -2.66 -5.07
C ASN A 160 -7.91 -3.98 -4.39
N ILE A 161 -8.82 -4.96 -4.28
CA ILE A 161 -8.52 -6.29 -3.72
C ILE A 161 -7.39 -6.98 -4.49
N LYS A 162 -7.35 -6.80 -5.81
CA LYS A 162 -6.28 -7.28 -6.69
C LYS A 162 -5.01 -6.43 -6.67
N GLY A 163 -4.92 -5.42 -5.80
CA GLY A 163 -3.71 -4.62 -5.58
C GLY A 163 -3.45 -3.53 -6.61
N ALA A 164 -4.49 -3.04 -7.31
CA ALA A 164 -4.35 -1.87 -8.19
C ALA A 164 -4.01 -0.58 -7.41
N GLU A 165 -4.38 -0.51 -6.12
CA GLU A 165 -3.90 0.54 -5.21
C GLU A 165 -2.52 0.13 -4.65
N THR A 166 -1.48 0.80 -5.14
CA THR A 166 -0.05 0.46 -5.01
C THR A 166 0.50 0.55 -3.59
N ILE A 167 -0.26 1.10 -2.64
CA ILE A 167 0.30 1.58 -1.37
C ILE A 167 0.56 0.41 -0.41
N CYS A 168 -0.34 -0.57 -0.28
CA CYS A 168 -0.26 -1.56 0.82
C CYS A 168 0.77 -2.68 0.63
N HIS A 169 1.02 -3.11 -0.61
CA HIS A 169 1.98 -4.17 -0.91
C HIS A 169 3.42 -3.76 -0.64
N ALA A 170 3.73 -2.47 -0.81
CA ALA A 170 5.08 -1.93 -0.63
C ALA A 170 5.56 -1.95 0.84
N PHE A 171 4.65 -2.20 1.80
CA PHE A 171 4.95 -2.07 3.22
C PHE A 171 5.07 -3.38 3.99
N SER A 172 4.92 -4.52 3.34
CA SER A 172 5.23 -5.81 3.95
C SER A 172 6.53 -6.35 3.36
N LYS A 173 7.32 -7.06 4.18
CA LYS A 173 8.48 -7.82 3.67
C LYS A 173 7.99 -8.99 2.81
N ASP A 174 6.88 -9.59 3.23
CA ASP A 174 6.15 -10.57 2.45
C ASP A 174 5.27 -9.85 1.42
N PRO A 175 5.07 -10.40 0.23
CA PRO A 175 4.36 -9.74 -0.87
C PRO A 175 2.84 -9.78 -0.65
N VAL A 176 2.36 -9.19 0.45
CA VAL A 176 0.98 -9.27 0.94
C VAL A 176 0.38 -7.87 1.06
N ASN A 177 -0.86 -7.70 0.60
CA ASN A 177 -1.66 -6.50 0.81
C ASN A 177 -2.04 -6.44 2.29
N LEU A 178 -1.58 -5.43 3.03
CA LEU A 178 -1.91 -5.31 4.45
C LEU A 178 -3.37 -4.92 4.73
N SER A 179 -4.09 -4.39 3.73
CA SER A 179 -5.51 -4.03 3.86
C SER A 179 -6.43 -5.19 3.49
N THR A 180 -6.09 -5.96 2.46
CA THR A 180 -6.97 -7.00 1.91
C THR A 180 -6.51 -8.43 2.21
N GLY A 181 -5.28 -8.62 2.68
CA GLY A 181 -4.67 -9.93 2.92
C GLY A 181 -4.24 -10.67 1.64
N ASN A 182 -4.41 -10.07 0.46
CA ASN A 182 -4.07 -10.69 -0.81
C ASN A 182 -2.55 -10.87 -0.98
N PHE A 183 -2.11 -12.05 -1.39
CA PHE A 183 -0.71 -12.30 -1.75
C PHE A 183 -0.48 -11.96 -3.22
N ILE A 184 0.35 -10.96 -3.49
CA ILE A 184 0.67 -10.46 -4.83
C ILE A 184 2.17 -10.43 -5.04
N TYR A 185 2.65 -11.29 -5.92
CA TYR A 185 4.07 -11.43 -6.23
C TYR A 185 4.36 -10.92 -7.64
N ASP A 186 5.31 -10.00 -7.77
CA ASP A 186 5.80 -9.47 -9.04
C ASP A 186 7.31 -9.62 -9.08
N ARG A 187 7.82 -10.34 -10.08
CA ARG A 187 9.25 -10.61 -10.22
C ARG A 187 9.70 -10.61 -11.66
N THR A 188 10.77 -9.88 -11.92
CA THR A 188 11.61 -10.05 -13.12
C THR A 188 12.54 -11.23 -12.89
N ASP A 189 12.44 -12.27 -13.73
CA ASP A 189 13.33 -13.44 -13.65
C ASP A 189 14.49 -13.36 -14.64
N LEU A 190 14.28 -12.68 -15.78
CA LEU A 190 15.30 -12.49 -16.81
C LEU A 190 15.21 -11.09 -17.38
N GLU A 191 16.36 -10.41 -17.43
CA GLU A 191 16.53 -9.14 -18.10
C GLU A 191 17.78 -9.20 -18.97
N VAL A 192 17.61 -8.97 -20.27
CA VAL A 192 18.70 -8.95 -21.25
C VAL A 192 18.71 -7.56 -21.89
N GLY A 193 19.83 -6.86 -21.72
CA GLY A 193 20.02 -5.51 -22.26
C GLY A 193 20.04 -5.49 -23.80
N GLY A 194 19.71 -4.34 -24.37
CA GLY A 194 19.64 -4.12 -25.82
C GLY A 194 19.10 -2.73 -26.12
N ARG A 195 18.84 -2.42 -27.40
CA ARG A 195 18.15 -1.18 -27.79
C ARG A 195 16.74 -1.12 -27.19
N GLU A 196 16.07 -2.26 -27.20
CA GLU A 196 14.86 -2.53 -26.41
C GLU A 196 15.21 -3.70 -25.49
N PRO A 197 15.17 -3.54 -24.15
CA PRO A 197 15.49 -4.62 -23.23
C PRO A 197 14.44 -5.72 -23.31
N PHE A 198 14.89 -6.97 -23.34
CA PHE A 198 14.01 -8.11 -23.14
C PHE A 198 13.86 -8.35 -21.64
N VAL A 199 12.63 -8.32 -21.14
CA VAL A 199 12.34 -8.48 -19.71
C VAL A 199 11.24 -9.51 -19.55
N PHE A 200 11.57 -10.68 -18.99
CA PHE A 200 10.58 -11.68 -18.61
C PHE A 200 10.18 -11.48 -17.15
N ARG A 201 8.89 -11.18 -16.95
CA ARG A 201 8.29 -10.92 -15.64
C ARG A 201 7.17 -11.90 -15.39
N ARG A 202 7.19 -12.53 -14.23
CA ARG A 202 6.07 -13.32 -13.71
C ARG A 202 5.32 -12.53 -12.66
N PHE A 203 4.01 -12.68 -12.69
CA PHE A 203 3.08 -12.10 -11.75
C PHE A 203 2.21 -13.20 -11.16
N TYR A 204 1.98 -13.17 -9.85
CA TYR A 204 1.02 -14.01 -9.16
C TYR A 204 0.12 -13.17 -8.28
N ASN A 205 -1.16 -13.51 -8.25
CA ASN A 205 -2.15 -12.85 -7.40
C ASN A 205 -3.14 -13.89 -6.88
N ALA A 206 -3.16 -14.15 -5.58
CA ALA A 206 -3.95 -15.23 -4.98
C ALA A 206 -5.48 -15.10 -5.15
N ILE A 207 -5.96 -13.91 -5.52
CA ILE A 207 -7.39 -13.61 -5.74
C ILE A 207 -7.69 -13.48 -7.24
N ASN A 208 -6.71 -13.72 -8.12
CA ASN A 208 -7.05 -13.98 -9.51
C ASN A 208 -7.89 -15.28 -9.61
N GLY A 209 -8.53 -15.42 -10.76
CA GLY A 209 -9.21 -16.65 -11.15
C GLY A 209 -8.75 -17.10 -12.54
N ARG A 210 -7.53 -16.70 -12.93
CA ARG A 210 -6.97 -16.98 -14.26
C ARG A 210 -6.09 -18.20 -14.18
N GLU A 211 -6.12 -19.04 -15.20
CA GLU A 211 -5.18 -20.14 -15.35
C GLU A 211 -4.29 -19.82 -16.56
N GLY A 212 -3.07 -19.35 -16.27
CA GLY A 212 -2.07 -19.03 -17.28
C GLY A 212 -1.23 -20.24 -17.67
N VAL A 213 -0.25 -20.05 -18.55
CA VAL A 213 0.66 -21.11 -18.99
C VAL A 213 1.51 -21.63 -17.83
N LEU A 214 1.74 -20.77 -16.84
CA LEU A 214 2.50 -21.08 -15.63
C LEU A 214 1.63 -21.68 -14.51
N GLY A 215 0.34 -21.91 -14.77
CA GLY A 215 -0.63 -22.49 -13.85
C GLY A 215 -1.59 -21.46 -13.26
N LYS A 216 -2.38 -21.93 -12.28
CA LYS A 216 -3.42 -21.14 -11.65
C LYS A 216 -2.85 -19.88 -10.97
N ASP A 217 -3.47 -18.74 -11.26
CA ASP A 217 -3.21 -17.41 -10.72
C ASP A 217 -1.83 -16.81 -11.03
N TRP A 218 -1.03 -17.52 -11.84
CA TRP A 218 0.22 -17.07 -12.41
C TRP A 218 0.00 -16.54 -13.83
N ASN A 219 0.62 -15.41 -14.14
CA ASN A 219 0.69 -14.84 -15.48
C ASN A 219 2.13 -14.37 -15.76
N HIS A 220 2.46 -14.16 -17.03
CA HIS A 220 3.69 -13.46 -17.42
C HIS A 220 3.41 -12.39 -18.49
N ASN A 221 4.30 -11.40 -18.59
CA ASN A 221 4.14 -10.22 -19.46
C ASN A 221 4.14 -10.50 -20.99
N TYR A 222 4.13 -11.77 -21.38
CA TYR A 222 4.08 -12.21 -22.78
C TYR A 222 2.92 -13.21 -23.03
N GLU A 223 2.02 -13.42 -22.06
CA GLU A 223 0.83 -14.26 -22.23
C GLU A 223 -0.27 -13.52 -23.02
N VAL A 224 0.05 -13.24 -24.28
CA VAL A 224 -0.85 -12.56 -25.20
C VAL A 224 -1.60 -13.59 -26.03
N HIS A 225 -2.93 -13.56 -25.97
CA HIS A 225 -3.77 -14.41 -26.81
C HIS A 225 -5.01 -13.66 -27.32
N LEU A 226 -5.57 -14.17 -28.41
CA LEU A 226 -6.85 -13.70 -28.94
C LEU A 226 -7.95 -14.59 -28.38
N GLU A 227 -8.99 -13.98 -27.83
CA GLU A 227 -10.23 -14.65 -27.47
C GLU A 227 -11.33 -14.18 -28.42
N PHE A 228 -12.16 -15.11 -28.89
CA PHE A 228 -13.24 -14.81 -29.81
C PHE A 228 -14.57 -14.93 -29.05
N THR A 229 -15.24 -13.81 -28.87
CA THR A 229 -16.53 -13.72 -28.16
C THR A 229 -17.52 -13.01 -29.07
N ASP A 230 -18.66 -13.65 -29.36
CA ASP A 230 -19.75 -13.10 -30.18
C ASP A 230 -19.34 -12.48 -31.53
N GLY A 231 -18.31 -13.04 -32.17
CA GLY A 231 -17.82 -12.58 -33.48
C GLY A 231 -16.79 -11.45 -33.42
N GLU A 232 -16.45 -10.97 -32.23
CA GLU A 232 -15.37 -10.02 -32.00
C GLU A 232 -14.10 -10.74 -31.51
N ALA A 233 -12.94 -10.29 -31.98
CA ALA A 233 -11.64 -10.77 -31.53
C ALA A 233 -11.08 -9.79 -30.48
N VAL A 234 -10.97 -10.24 -29.23
CA VAL A 234 -10.42 -9.47 -28.13
C VAL A 234 -8.97 -9.89 -27.91
N LEU A 235 -8.04 -8.92 -27.93
CA LEU A 235 -6.66 -9.14 -27.57
C LEU A 235 -6.51 -9.07 -26.05
N LEU A 236 -6.24 -10.21 -25.43
CA LEU A 236 -5.91 -10.30 -24.02
C LEU A 236 -4.40 -10.25 -23.82
N ARG A 237 -3.96 -9.41 -22.88
CA ARG A 237 -2.56 -9.21 -22.51
C ARG A 237 -2.40 -9.29 -21.00
#